data_AF-A0A822HBF1-F1
#
_entry.id   AF-A0A822HBF1-F1
#
_cell.length_a   1.000
_cell.length_b   1.000
_cell.length_c   1.000
_cell.angle_alpha   90.00
_cell.angle_beta   90.00
_cell.angle_gamma   90.00
#
_symmetry.space_group_name_H-M   'P 1'
#
loop_
_entity.id
_entity.type
_entity.pdbx_description
1 polymer ?
#
loop_
_entity_poly.entity_id
_entity_poly.type
_entity_poly.pdbx_seq_one_letter_code
_entity_poly.pdbx_strand_id
1 'polypeptide(L)'
;MQTTTTNITWNGWKKNYDGPQLGLDSIRYALAHVGYTAAALAYRTPNYRELALKILKDSIERMLTIKVWGYIDTYWKKVPTFPDPVCFENIMYSGHLLQLLTLYESISGDFTYDIDGFYFIWDKDGDPITKIHYTTTKLANVIYRQMNEESS
;
A
#
# COMPACT_ATOMS: atom_id res chain seq x y z
N MET A 1 8.11 -42.10 3.14
CA MET A 1 7.97 -40.70 3.60
C MET A 1 7.72 -39.85 2.37
N GLN A 2 6.50 -39.31 2.24
CA GLN A 2 6.09 -38.53 1.07
C GLN A 2 6.43 -37.06 1.34
N THR A 3 7.41 -36.52 0.63
CA THR A 3 7.78 -35.11 0.70
C THR A 3 6.72 -34.29 -0.03
N THR A 4 5.86 -33.62 0.73
CA THR A 4 4.92 -32.62 0.21
C THR A 4 5.70 -31.39 -0.21
N THR A 5 6.05 -31.30 -1.49
CA THR A 5 6.57 -30.07 -2.11
C THR A 5 5.42 -29.07 -2.15
N THR A 6 5.34 -28.18 -1.15
CA THR A 6 4.48 -27.01 -1.24
C THR A 6 5.01 -26.15 -2.38
N ASN A 7 4.26 -26.07 -3.48
CA ASN A 7 4.49 -25.08 -4.53
C ASN A 7 4.25 -23.69 -3.93
N ILE A 8 5.29 -23.11 -3.34
CA ILE A 8 5.27 -21.72 -2.92
C ILE A 8 5.34 -20.88 -4.18
N THR A 9 4.17 -20.52 -4.72
CA THR A 9 4.07 -19.47 -5.74
C THR A 9 4.57 -18.18 -5.11
N TRP A 10 5.71 -17.70 -5.60
CA TRP A 10 6.31 -16.46 -5.12
C TRP A 10 5.40 -15.28 -5.45
N ASN A 11 4.97 -14.54 -4.43
CA ASN A 11 4.12 -13.34 -4.53
C ASN A 11 4.89 -12.04 -4.22
N GLY A 12 6.22 -12.08 -4.27
CA GLY A 12 7.09 -10.96 -3.86
C GLY A 12 7.79 -11.14 -2.52
N TRP A 13 7.30 -12.01 -1.61
CA TRP A 13 7.85 -12.12 -0.24
C TRP A 13 7.92 -13.58 0.25
N LYS A 14 9.15 -14.09 0.47
CA LYS A 14 9.43 -15.52 0.80
C LYS A 14 8.98 -15.94 2.22
N LYS A 15 8.54 -14.99 3.05
CA LYS A 15 7.92 -15.20 4.37
C LYS A 15 6.78 -14.19 4.52
N ASN A 16 5.63 -14.64 5.02
CA ASN A 16 4.52 -13.81 5.51
C ASN A 16 4.94 -13.04 6.77
N TYR A 17 6.03 -12.27 6.71
CA TYR A 17 6.32 -11.33 7.77
C TYR A 17 5.27 -10.23 7.65
N ASP A 18 4.28 -10.30 8.52
CA ASP A 18 3.24 -9.29 8.63
C ASP A 18 3.68 -8.19 9.61
N GLY A 19 4.74 -8.43 10.39
CA GLY A 19 5.31 -7.48 11.36
C GLY A 19 4.32 -6.99 12.41
N PRO A 20 4.77 -6.18 13.38
CA PRO A 20 3.86 -5.30 14.11
C PRO A 20 3.24 -4.30 13.13
N GLN A 21 2.03 -3.81 13.42
CA GLN A 21 1.38 -2.71 12.68
C GLN A 21 1.07 -1.51 13.57
N LEU A 22 1.38 -1.60 14.86
CA LEU A 22 1.24 -0.52 15.82
C LEU A 22 2.64 -0.02 16.16
N GLY A 23 2.91 1.27 15.96
CA GLY A 23 4.22 1.87 16.24
C GLY A 23 5.13 2.04 15.01
N LEU A 24 6.36 2.48 15.26
CA LEU A 24 7.34 2.88 14.23
C LEU A 24 8.01 1.71 13.51
N ASP A 25 7.95 0.51 14.09
CA ASP A 25 8.43 -0.76 13.53
C ASP A 25 7.44 -1.40 12.55
N SER A 26 6.35 -0.69 12.23
CA SER A 26 5.32 -1.20 11.35
C SER A 26 5.81 -1.45 9.93
N ILE A 27 5.38 -2.57 9.32
CA ILE A 27 5.90 -2.98 8.00
C ILE A 27 5.63 -1.93 6.90
N ARG A 28 4.58 -1.12 7.03
CA ARG A 28 4.25 -0.04 6.09
C ARG A 28 5.43 0.93 5.88
N TYR A 29 6.21 1.18 6.94
CA TYR A 29 7.39 2.05 6.84
C TYR A 29 8.52 1.36 6.09
N ALA A 30 8.81 0.10 6.40
CA ALA A 30 9.84 -0.65 5.68
C ALA A 30 9.51 -0.76 4.18
N LEU A 31 8.24 -1.06 3.84
CA LEU A 31 7.75 -1.12 2.46
C LEU A 31 7.91 0.22 1.74
N ALA A 32 7.53 1.32 2.40
CA ALA A 32 7.69 2.67 1.87
C ALA A 32 9.15 2.98 1.54
N HIS A 33 10.07 2.78 2.50
CA HIS A 33 11.49 3.08 2.30
C HIS A 33 12.15 2.20 1.23
N VAL A 34 11.80 0.90 1.18
CA VAL A 34 12.27 -0.02 0.12
C VAL A 34 11.74 0.43 -1.24
N GLY A 35 10.47 0.82 -1.32
CA GLY A 35 9.87 1.33 -2.57
C GLY A 35 10.53 2.62 -3.04
N TYR A 36 10.80 3.57 -2.14
CA TYR A 36 11.52 4.82 -2.49
C TYR A 36 12.93 4.54 -3.00
N THR A 37 13.63 3.59 -2.37
CA THR A 37 14.96 3.16 -2.81
C THR A 37 14.90 2.50 -4.18
N ALA A 38 13.89 1.66 -4.43
CA ALA A 38 13.66 1.01 -5.71
C ALA A 38 13.35 2.03 -6.82
N ALA A 39 12.52 3.03 -6.53
CA ALA A 39 12.26 4.15 -7.44
C ALA A 39 13.57 4.89 -7.81
N ALA A 40 14.39 5.23 -6.81
CA ALA A 40 15.68 5.88 -7.03
C ALA A 40 16.63 5.01 -7.87
N LEU A 41 16.66 3.69 -7.63
CA LEU A 41 17.45 2.73 -8.39
C LEU A 41 16.98 2.65 -9.85
N ALA A 42 15.66 2.56 -10.08
CA ALA A 42 15.04 2.49 -11.40
C ALA A 42 15.29 3.76 -12.21
N TYR A 43 15.33 4.91 -11.55
CA TYR A 43 15.67 6.19 -12.17
C TYR A 43 17.15 6.29 -12.53
N ARG A 44 18.05 5.86 -11.64
CA ARG A 44 19.50 6.07 -11.80
C ARG A 44 20.19 4.99 -12.65
N THR A 45 19.66 3.78 -12.73
CA THR A 45 20.33 2.63 -13.37
C THR A 45 19.47 1.95 -14.44
N PRO A 46 19.65 2.27 -15.73
CA PRO A 46 18.87 1.66 -16.80
C PRO A 46 18.96 0.12 -16.84
N ASN A 47 20.12 -0.44 -16.50
CA ASN A 47 20.38 -1.90 -16.59
C ASN A 47 19.60 -2.75 -15.56
N TYR A 48 19.07 -2.16 -14.49
CA TYR A 48 18.30 -2.88 -13.46
C TYR A 48 16.87 -2.36 -13.30
N ARG A 49 16.43 -1.57 -14.28
CA ARG A 49 15.17 -0.83 -14.20
C ARG A 49 13.96 -1.75 -14.00
N GLU A 50 13.88 -2.86 -14.73
CA GLU A 50 12.76 -3.80 -14.61
C GLU A 50 12.69 -4.44 -13.22
N LEU A 51 13.82 -4.88 -12.68
CA LEU A 51 13.90 -5.44 -11.34
C LEU A 51 13.49 -4.41 -10.28
N ALA A 52 14.00 -3.18 -10.40
CA ALA A 52 13.68 -2.10 -9.49
C ALA A 52 12.19 -1.70 -9.56
N LEU A 53 11.62 -1.59 -10.75
CA LEU A 53 10.18 -1.36 -10.94
C LEU A 53 9.35 -2.51 -10.36
N LYS A 54 9.83 -3.75 -10.49
CA LYS A 54 9.17 -4.90 -9.88
C LYS A 54 9.16 -4.82 -8.36
N ILE A 55 10.28 -4.48 -7.72
CA ILE A 55 10.34 -4.29 -6.26
C ILE A 55 9.38 -3.19 -5.82
N LEU A 56 9.34 -2.07 -6.55
CA LEU A 56 8.41 -0.97 -6.27
C LEU A 56 6.94 -1.40 -6.39
N LYS A 57 6.58 -2.11 -7.47
CA LYS A 57 5.23 -2.67 -7.66
C LYS A 57 4.86 -3.65 -6.56
N ASP A 58 5.73 -4.61 -6.25
CA ASP A 58 5.49 -5.60 -5.19
C ASP A 58 5.34 -4.93 -3.81
N SER A 59 6.04 -3.82 -3.56
CA SER A 59 5.85 -2.99 -2.36
C SER A 59 4.47 -2.31 -2.31
N ILE A 60 4.00 -1.77 -3.44
CA ILE A 60 2.65 -1.18 -3.55
C ILE A 60 1.59 -2.24 -3.30
N GLU A 61 1.65 -3.37 -4.01
CA GLU A 61 0.70 -4.47 -3.86
C GLU A 61 0.65 -4.96 -2.41
N ARG A 62 1.82 -5.03 -1.75
CA ARG A 62 1.88 -5.40 -0.33
C ARG A 62 1.23 -4.34 0.56
N MET A 63 1.48 -3.05 0.33
CA MET A 63 0.86 -1.94 1.07
C MET A 63 -0.66 -1.98 1.01
N LEU A 64 -1.26 -2.44 -0.10
CA LEU A 64 -2.71 -2.56 -0.29
C LEU A 64 -3.35 -3.73 0.44
N THR A 65 -2.55 -4.69 0.94
CA THR A 65 -3.11 -5.85 1.64
C THR A 65 -3.62 -5.49 3.03
N ILE A 66 -4.75 -6.10 3.43
CA ILE A 66 -5.39 -5.90 4.75
C ILE A 66 -4.43 -6.12 5.93
N LYS A 67 -3.39 -6.94 5.74
CA LYS A 67 -2.36 -7.21 6.76
C LYS A 67 -1.50 -5.98 7.10
N VAL A 68 -1.40 -5.01 6.19
CA VAL A 68 -0.59 -3.80 6.38
C VAL A 68 -1.41 -2.66 6.97
N TRP A 69 -2.64 -2.45 6.50
CA TRP A 69 -3.46 -1.31 6.91
C TRP A 69 -4.61 -1.68 7.84
N GLY A 70 -4.91 -2.97 8.03
CA GLY A 70 -6.05 -3.44 8.81
C GLY A 70 -5.97 -3.16 10.32
N TYR A 71 -4.92 -2.49 10.79
CA TYR A 71 -4.82 -1.92 12.14
C TYR A 71 -5.78 -0.74 12.37
N ILE A 72 -6.42 -0.24 11.31
CA ILE A 72 -7.34 0.91 11.39
C ILE A 72 -8.52 0.68 12.34
N ASP A 73 -8.91 -0.57 12.61
CA ASP A 73 -9.95 -0.87 13.60
C ASP A 73 -9.51 -0.58 15.05
N THR A 74 -8.21 -0.52 15.29
CA THR A 74 -7.67 -0.17 16.62
C THR A 74 -7.87 1.32 16.92
N TYR A 75 -7.83 2.17 15.89
CA TYR A 75 -7.89 3.63 16.04
C TYR A 75 -9.24 4.23 15.62
N TRP A 76 -9.80 3.76 14.51
CA TRP A 76 -10.91 4.42 13.82
C TRP A 76 -12.16 3.53 13.67
N LYS A 77 -12.31 2.42 14.39
CA LYS A 77 -13.52 1.55 14.28
C LYS A 77 -14.86 2.27 14.51
N LYS A 78 -14.85 3.41 15.22
CA LYS A 78 -16.05 4.19 15.54
C LYS A 78 -16.30 5.37 14.58
N VAL A 79 -15.40 5.64 13.64
CA VAL A 79 -15.61 6.75 12.69
C VAL A 79 -16.65 6.34 11.63
N PRO A 80 -17.51 7.26 11.15
CA PRO A 80 -18.57 6.92 10.19
C PRO A 80 -18.06 6.35 8.85
N THR A 81 -16.81 6.65 8.50
CA THR A 81 -16.19 6.24 7.24
C THR A 81 -15.44 4.91 7.33
N PHE A 82 -15.41 4.26 8.49
CA PHE A 82 -14.84 2.92 8.64
C PHE A 82 -15.53 1.92 7.69
N PRO A 83 -14.80 1.02 6.99
CA PRO A 83 -13.39 0.69 7.15
C PRO A 83 -12.46 1.32 6.09
N ASP A 84 -12.71 2.53 5.61
CA ASP A 84 -11.82 3.20 4.66
C ASP A 84 -10.51 3.65 5.34
N PRO A 85 -9.34 3.11 4.93
CA PRO A 85 -8.07 3.37 5.62
C PRO A 85 -7.44 4.73 5.31
N VAL A 86 -7.96 5.48 4.33
CA VAL A 86 -7.32 6.72 3.85
C VAL A 86 -8.25 7.93 3.85
N CYS A 87 -9.56 7.75 4.00
CA CYS A 87 -10.53 8.84 3.97
C CYS A 87 -10.40 9.85 5.12
N PHE A 88 -9.87 9.45 6.27
CA PHE A 88 -9.84 10.21 7.51
C PHE A 88 -8.55 9.90 8.28
N GLU A 89 -7.76 10.93 8.54
CA GLU A 89 -6.43 10.87 9.17
C GLU A 89 -5.50 9.85 8.46
N ASN A 90 -4.73 9.08 9.24
CA ASN A 90 -3.82 8.04 8.79
C ASN A 90 -2.80 8.49 7.73
N ILE A 91 -2.38 9.76 7.79
CA ILE A 91 -1.49 10.40 6.80
C ILE A 91 -0.17 9.66 6.60
N MET A 92 0.34 9.01 7.65
CA MET A 92 1.56 8.22 7.57
C MET A 92 1.40 7.03 6.61
N TYR A 93 0.23 6.39 6.56
CA TYR A 93 -0.03 5.31 5.60
C TYR A 93 -0.40 5.87 4.23
N SER A 94 -1.40 6.76 4.18
CA SER A 94 -1.94 7.28 2.92
C SER A 94 -0.91 8.09 2.14
N GLY A 95 -0.11 8.92 2.81
CA GLY A 95 0.98 9.68 2.20
C GLY A 95 2.08 8.79 1.66
N HIS A 96 2.48 7.76 2.41
CA HIS A 96 3.49 6.82 1.91
C HIS A 96 2.99 6.05 0.68
N LEU A 97 1.74 5.58 0.69
CA LEU A 97 1.12 4.90 -0.43
C LEU A 97 1.03 5.81 -1.67
N LEU A 98 0.55 7.05 -1.51
CA LEU A 98 0.47 8.02 -2.62
C LEU A 98 1.84 8.26 -3.25
N GLN A 99 2.88 8.42 -2.43
CA GLN A 99 4.24 8.63 -2.93
C GLN A 99 4.74 7.41 -3.72
N LEU A 100 4.48 6.19 -3.25
CA LEU A 100 4.85 4.97 -3.98
C LEU A 100 4.15 4.86 -5.33
N LEU A 101 2.82 5.07 -5.36
CA LEU A 101 2.00 5.05 -6.58
C LEU A 101 2.52 6.06 -7.60
N THR A 102 2.68 7.32 -7.16
CA THR A 102 3.15 8.41 -8.03
C THR A 102 4.55 8.13 -8.58
N LEU A 103 5.47 7.61 -7.77
CA LEU A 103 6.81 7.23 -8.22
C LEU A 103 6.77 6.09 -9.24
N TYR A 104 5.93 5.07 -9.00
CA TYR A 104 5.79 3.95 -9.93
C TYR A 104 5.27 4.43 -11.28
N GLU A 105 4.17 5.16 -11.31
CA GLU A 105 3.55 5.67 -12.54
C GLU A 105 4.51 6.60 -13.30
N SER A 106 5.14 7.54 -12.59
CA SER A 106 6.07 8.51 -13.19
C SER A 106 7.29 7.85 -13.82
N ILE A 107 7.83 6.81 -13.17
CA ILE A 107 9.05 6.15 -13.64
C ILE A 107 8.71 5.12 -14.71
N SER A 108 7.67 4.31 -14.54
CA SER A 108 7.33 3.20 -15.43
C SER A 108 6.56 3.63 -16.68
N GLY A 109 5.76 4.69 -16.60
CA GLY A 109 4.75 5.03 -17.61
C GLY A 109 3.50 4.14 -17.57
N ASP A 110 3.40 3.24 -16.59
CA ASP A 110 2.24 2.39 -16.34
C ASP A 110 1.29 3.10 -15.37
N PHE A 111 0.17 3.60 -15.92
CA PHE A 111 -0.87 4.33 -15.19
C PHE A 111 -2.04 3.45 -14.74
N THR A 112 -1.86 2.12 -14.64
CA THR A 112 -2.94 1.19 -14.26
C THR A 112 -3.60 1.60 -12.92
N TYR A 113 -2.84 2.09 -11.94
CA TYR A 113 -3.40 2.51 -10.64
C TYR A 113 -4.20 3.81 -10.69
N ASP A 114 -4.01 4.66 -11.71
CA ASP A 114 -4.82 5.87 -11.90
C ASP A 114 -6.02 5.62 -12.82
N ILE A 115 -5.84 4.78 -13.85
CA ILE A 115 -6.88 4.47 -14.86
C ILE A 115 -7.87 3.43 -14.34
N ASP A 116 -7.38 2.25 -13.95
CA ASP A 116 -8.22 1.15 -13.48
C ASP A 116 -8.46 1.23 -11.97
N GLY A 117 -7.49 1.81 -11.26
CA GLY A 117 -7.52 1.94 -9.81
C GLY A 117 -7.13 0.67 -9.06
N PHE A 118 -7.39 0.68 -7.77
CA PHE A 118 -7.11 -0.39 -6.84
C PHE A 118 -8.18 -0.43 -5.74
N TYR A 119 -8.18 -1.50 -4.94
CA TYR A 119 -9.18 -1.70 -3.89
C TYR A 119 -8.50 -1.88 -2.54
N PHE A 120 -9.03 -1.16 -1.53
CA PHE A 120 -8.91 -1.60 -0.16
C PHE A 120 -10.02 -2.62 0.11
N ILE A 121 -9.63 -3.84 0.46
CA ILE A 121 -10.55 -4.92 0.77
C ILE A 121 -10.51 -5.16 2.28
N TRP A 122 -11.57 -4.75 2.98
CA TRP A 122 -11.80 -5.11 4.37
C TRP A 122 -12.39 -6.52 4.42
N ASP A 123 -11.55 -7.48 4.79
CA ASP A 123 -11.93 -8.87 4.98
C ASP A 123 -11.30 -9.35 6.30
N LYS A 124 -12.05 -9.16 7.39
CA LYS A 124 -11.68 -9.59 8.75
C LYS A 124 -12.86 -10.35 9.36
N ASP A 125 -12.53 -11.38 10.13
CA ASP A 125 -13.51 -12.25 10.77
C ASP A 125 -14.55 -11.46 11.58
N GLY A 126 -15.82 -11.67 11.25
CA GLY A 126 -16.96 -11.07 11.96
C GLY A 126 -17.54 -9.80 11.31
N ASP A 127 -16.86 -9.20 10.34
CA ASP A 127 -17.35 -8.03 9.60
C ASP A 127 -17.77 -8.40 8.15
N PRO A 128 -18.75 -7.70 7.54
CA PRO A 128 -19.04 -7.85 6.12
C PRO A 128 -17.86 -7.44 5.24
N ILE A 129 -17.58 -8.24 4.20
CA ILE A 129 -16.53 -7.90 3.23
C ILE A 129 -16.87 -6.57 2.56
N THR A 130 -16.00 -5.57 2.71
CA THR A 130 -16.17 -4.24 2.13
C THR A 130 -15.05 -3.96 1.14
N LYS A 131 -15.40 -3.48 -0.05
CA LYS A 131 -14.44 -3.10 -1.09
C LYS A 131 -14.54 -1.60 -1.37
N ILE A 132 -13.41 -0.92 -1.30
CA ILE A 132 -13.35 0.54 -1.43
C ILE A 132 -12.38 0.86 -2.55
N HIS A 133 -12.93 1.38 -3.65
CA HIS A 133 -12.17 1.68 -4.86
C HIS A 133 -11.49 3.05 -4.77
N TYR A 134 -10.23 3.08 -5.15
CA TYR A 134 -9.40 4.27 -5.27
C TYR A 134 -8.63 4.29 -6.59
N THR A 135 -8.30 5.49 -7.04
CA THR A 135 -7.27 5.73 -8.05
C THR A 135 -6.17 6.58 -7.42
N THR A 136 -4.99 6.65 -8.05
CA THR A 136 -3.90 7.52 -7.60
C THR A 136 -4.38 8.96 -7.42
N THR A 137 -5.09 9.51 -8.41
CA THR A 137 -5.67 10.86 -8.35
C THR A 137 -6.72 11.01 -7.26
N LYS A 138 -7.59 10.01 -7.05
CA LYS A 138 -8.59 10.07 -5.96
C LYS A 138 -7.91 10.10 -4.59
N LEU A 139 -6.86 9.32 -4.39
CA LEU A 139 -6.07 9.34 -3.15
C LEU A 139 -5.39 10.69 -2.93
N ALA A 140 -4.79 11.26 -3.97
CA ALA A 140 -4.20 12.61 -3.91
C ALA A 140 -5.22 13.67 -3.49
N ASN A 141 -6.42 13.65 -4.07
CA ASN A 141 -7.51 14.55 -3.71
C ASN A 141 -7.97 14.37 -2.26
N VAL A 142 -8.06 13.12 -1.78
CA VAL A 142 -8.43 12.84 -0.39
C VAL A 142 -7.42 13.43 0.59
N ILE A 143 -6.12 13.28 0.33
CA ILE A 143 -5.06 13.86 1.17
C ILE A 143 -5.11 15.39 1.10
N TYR A 144 -5.26 15.98 -0.09
CA TYR A 144 -5.38 17.43 -0.25
C TYR A 144 -6.55 18.03 0.54
N ARG A 145 -7.72 17.38 0.54
CA ARG A 145 -8.87 17.84 1.33
C ARG A 145 -8.56 17.83 2.83
N GLN A 146 -7.98 16.74 3.34
CA GLN A 146 -7.63 16.62 4.75
C GLN A 146 -6.65 17.72 5.20
N MET A 147 -5.65 18.05 4.37
CA MET A 147 -4.72 19.16 4.64
C MET A 147 -5.43 20.52 4.80
N ASN A 148 -6.47 20.77 4.00
CA ASN A 148 -7.23 22.02 4.07
C ASN A 148 -8.20 22.05 5.27
N GLU A 149 -8.81 20.91 5.59
CA GLU A 149 -9.75 20.78 6.70
C GLU A 149 -9.07 20.91 8.06
N GLU A 150 -7.83 20.43 8.22
CA GLU A 150 -7.04 20.61 9.45
C GLU A 150 -6.52 22.05 9.68
N SER A 151 -6.52 22.89 8.64
CA SER A 151 -6.07 24.27 8.71
C SER A 151 -7.15 25.27 9.19
N SER A 152 -8.32 24.76 9.61
CA SER A 152 -9.53 25.51 9.99
C SER A 152 -9.82 25.37 11.48
#